data_AF-A0A3C0SCA4-F1
#
_entry.id   AF-A0A3C0SCA4-F1
#
_cell.length_a   1.000
_cell.length_b   1.000
_cell.length_c   1.000
_cell.angle_alpha   90.00
_cell.angle_beta   90.00
_cell.angle_gamma   90.00
#
_symmetry.space_group_name_H-M   'P 1'
#
loop_
_entity.id
_entity.type
_entity.pdbx_description
1 polymer ?
#
loop_
_entity_poly.entity_id
_entity_poly.type
_entity_poly.pdbx_seq_one_letter_code
_entity_poly.pdbx_strand_id
1 'polypeptide(L)'
;MIKTTLVGHACLLIQSGETTILTDPVWSKYQWEELQVLCPSIVLEREKVPPVDVLNISHRHQDHFDVRTLAYLARNERIITPDTIILAPADSLLLDVLNELEFKNIKVVKDFESIKVKDVTLIPTPSRNQLSTSEDHYPEHGLIVNDGEVTIWNQVDTLVSPEIIESIRQLYGQIDFAHVRFVPLIEGNFSYHKQTELPLNEYCTFLNAVKTLAPKMVVPGAAFFRYRDEIGFLNKYSFPTTIEQFIRDLEGFCPEVPCKSFLHGDVAHITKDGVRIEKQSSDFVRMQEDDSHLATFKPVMEVPAIKSQTIDLAEHEREMKVVENFIENCLLERILNSELLGGWQHWQIVYQLEVFGQEGSQPWSIDFASPDKPQLHKGDIGKINLYEGISSSELCALIEGSTSWDYVTLCGNYRTFNNIYRVTDGGFEIPPEDRSNYALEPLMDIFPWDGDMDRRKFMKDVKRWKGKA
;
A
#
# COMPACT_ATOMS: atom_id res chain seq x y z
N MET A 1 -23.23 14.60 18.65
CA MET A 1 -22.10 13.80 19.20
C MET A 1 -21.74 12.70 18.21
N ILE A 2 -20.46 12.59 17.87
CA ILE A 2 -19.90 11.47 17.10
C ILE A 2 -19.08 10.56 18.03
N LYS A 3 -19.16 9.25 17.82
CA LYS A 3 -18.29 8.23 18.40
C LYS A 3 -17.47 7.57 17.29
N THR A 4 -16.15 7.45 17.44
CA THR A 4 -15.31 6.71 16.50
C THR A 4 -14.59 5.57 17.22
N THR A 5 -14.48 4.41 16.58
CA THR A 5 -13.73 3.25 17.06
C THR A 5 -12.70 2.87 16.02
N LEU A 6 -11.41 2.78 16.40
CA LEU A 6 -10.39 2.22 15.51
C LEU A 6 -10.46 0.70 15.54
N VAL A 7 -10.76 0.08 14.40
CA VAL A 7 -10.82 -1.38 14.28
C VAL A 7 -9.44 -1.96 13.96
N GLY A 8 -8.76 -1.39 12.96
CA GLY A 8 -7.54 -1.94 12.37
C GLY A 8 -7.02 -1.04 11.26
N HIS A 9 -5.74 -0.67 11.23
CA HIS A 9 -5.17 0.14 10.15
C HIS A 9 -5.98 1.42 9.85
N ALA A 10 -6.68 1.52 8.72
CA ALA A 10 -7.55 2.64 8.32
C ALA A 10 -9.05 2.34 8.53
N CYS A 11 -9.38 1.17 9.08
CA CYS A 11 -10.74 0.75 9.36
C CYS A 11 -11.29 1.42 10.61
N LEU A 12 -12.25 2.34 10.42
CA LEU A 12 -12.97 3.03 11.47
C LEU A 12 -14.45 2.64 11.46
N LEU A 13 -15.01 2.47 12.65
CA LEU A 13 -16.46 2.51 12.85
C LEU A 13 -16.83 3.89 13.43
N ILE A 14 -17.56 4.69 12.67
CA ILE A 14 -18.00 6.04 13.04
C ILE A 14 -19.51 6.01 13.26
N GLN A 15 -19.98 6.53 14.39
CA GLN A 15 -21.37 6.50 14.79
C GLN A 15 -21.84 7.90 15.22
N SER A 16 -23.01 8.31 14.72
CA SER A 16 -23.74 9.50 15.16
C SER A 16 -24.99 9.10 15.94
N GLY A 17 -25.99 9.99 16.04
CA GLY A 17 -27.27 9.67 16.68
C GLY A 17 -28.09 8.66 15.89
N GLU A 18 -28.01 8.68 14.56
CA GLU A 18 -28.83 7.82 13.68
C GLU A 18 -28.02 7.03 12.64
N THR A 19 -26.74 7.37 12.41
CA THR A 19 -25.92 6.79 11.33
C THR A 19 -24.74 5.99 11.86
N THR A 20 -24.51 4.81 11.28
CA THR A 20 -23.26 4.04 11.46
C THR A 20 -22.51 3.92 10.12
N ILE A 21 -21.24 4.31 10.12
CA ILE A 21 -20.36 4.31 8.95
C ILE A 21 -19.17 3.39 9.23
N LEU A 22 -18.87 2.49 8.31
CA LEU A 22 -17.66 1.67 8.31
C LEU A 22 -16.75 2.13 7.17
N THR A 23 -15.48 2.38 7.47
CA THR A 23 -14.49 2.76 6.45
C THR A 23 -13.50 1.62 6.23
N ASP A 24 -13.09 1.39 4.99
CA ASP A 24 -11.94 0.55 4.56
C ASP A 24 -11.76 -0.74 5.38
N PRO A 25 -12.75 -1.65 5.40
CA PRO A 25 -12.71 -2.79 6.30
C PRO A 25 -11.71 -3.85 5.85
N VAL A 26 -10.63 -3.98 6.62
CA VAL A 26 -9.64 -5.04 6.47
C VAL A 26 -9.61 -5.90 7.72
N TRP A 27 -10.33 -7.02 7.68
CA TRP A 27 -10.54 -7.93 8.81
C TRP A 27 -9.83 -9.28 8.64
N SER A 28 -9.20 -9.50 7.50
CA SER A 28 -8.36 -10.68 7.27
C SER A 28 -7.13 -10.65 8.16
N LYS A 29 -6.76 -11.81 8.70
CA LYS A 29 -5.54 -11.94 9.52
C LYS A 29 -4.30 -11.58 8.71
N TYR A 30 -4.21 -12.15 7.51
CA TYR A 30 -3.14 -11.85 6.56
C TYR A 30 -3.67 -10.88 5.52
N GLN A 31 -2.93 -9.81 5.30
CA GLN A 31 -3.26 -8.65 4.48
C GLN A 31 -2.23 -8.52 3.35
N TRP A 32 -2.56 -7.76 2.31
CA TRP A 32 -1.66 -7.44 1.19
C TRP A 32 -0.98 -8.67 0.59
N GLU A 33 -1.74 -9.52 -0.13
CA GLU A 33 -1.25 -10.79 -0.69
C GLU A 33 -0.57 -11.71 0.36
N GLU A 34 -1.09 -11.67 1.59
CA GLU A 34 -0.60 -12.41 2.74
C GLU A 34 0.80 -11.98 3.24
N LEU A 35 1.27 -10.77 2.91
CA LEU A 35 2.57 -10.23 3.33
C LEU A 35 2.56 -9.61 4.74
N GLN A 36 1.40 -9.13 5.17
CA GLN A 36 1.30 -8.27 6.36
C GLN A 36 0.26 -8.77 7.35
N VAL A 37 0.40 -8.31 8.60
CA VAL A 37 -0.55 -8.49 9.70
C VAL A 37 -0.73 -7.16 10.42
N LEU A 38 -1.91 -6.94 11.03
CA LEU A 38 -2.11 -5.79 11.91
C LEU A 38 -1.12 -5.80 13.07
N CYS A 39 -0.62 -4.62 13.40
CA CYS A 39 0.32 -4.38 14.48
C CYS A 39 -0.03 -3.06 15.19
N PRO A 40 -0.41 -3.07 16.48
CA PRO A 40 -0.62 -4.25 17.33
C PRO A 40 -1.62 -5.29 16.80
N SER A 41 -1.44 -6.55 17.19
CA SER A 41 -2.37 -7.62 16.85
C SER A 41 -3.73 -7.44 17.54
N ILE A 42 -4.82 -7.91 16.91
CA ILE A 42 -6.19 -7.69 17.40
C ILE A 42 -7.01 -8.98 17.54
N VAL A 43 -8.01 -8.93 18.41
CA VAL A 43 -9.18 -9.82 18.37
C VAL A 43 -10.39 -9.02 17.89
N LEU A 44 -11.02 -9.47 16.80
CA LEU A 44 -12.23 -8.88 16.23
C LEU A 44 -13.41 -9.86 16.33
N GLU A 45 -14.39 -9.52 17.16
CA GLU A 45 -15.68 -10.22 17.28
C GLU A 45 -16.66 -9.69 16.22
N ARG A 46 -16.51 -10.16 14.98
CA ARG A 46 -17.29 -9.71 13.80
C ARG A 46 -18.81 -9.72 14.03
N GLU A 47 -19.31 -10.67 14.83
CA GLU A 47 -20.74 -10.79 15.15
C GLU A 47 -21.30 -9.66 16.01
N LYS A 48 -20.43 -8.88 16.66
CA LYS A 48 -20.82 -7.70 17.45
C LYS A 48 -20.71 -6.39 16.67
N VAL A 49 -20.10 -6.39 15.48
CA VAL A 49 -20.06 -5.19 14.62
C VAL A 49 -21.49 -4.82 14.26
N PRO A 50 -21.98 -3.59 14.54
CA PRO A 50 -23.38 -3.23 14.30
C PRO A 50 -23.74 -3.17 12.80
N PRO A 51 -25.04 -3.11 12.45
CA PRO A 51 -25.47 -2.76 11.10
C PRO A 51 -24.87 -1.42 10.66
N VAL A 52 -24.48 -1.32 9.40
CA VAL A 52 -23.88 -0.10 8.84
C VAL A 52 -24.83 0.53 7.83
N ASP A 53 -24.96 1.85 7.90
CA ASP A 53 -25.71 2.64 6.93
C ASP A 53 -24.86 3.02 5.74
N VAL A 54 -23.55 3.15 5.95
CA VAL A 54 -22.58 3.52 4.93
C VAL A 54 -21.34 2.64 5.05
N LEU A 55 -20.96 2.01 3.95
CA LEU A 55 -19.62 1.44 3.77
C LEU A 55 -18.83 2.40 2.86
N ASN A 56 -17.79 3.03 3.39
CA ASN A 56 -16.88 3.85 2.60
C ASN A 56 -15.62 3.07 2.24
N ILE A 57 -15.34 2.97 0.95
CA ILE A 57 -14.07 2.47 0.42
C ILE A 57 -13.34 3.67 -0.17
N SER A 58 -12.18 4.01 0.38
CA SER A 58 -11.40 5.18 -0.05
C SER A 58 -10.70 4.98 -1.39
N HIS A 59 -10.05 3.84 -1.60
CA HIS A 59 -9.30 3.50 -2.81
C HIS A 59 -9.02 1.99 -2.89
N ARG A 60 -8.31 1.55 -3.94
CA ARG A 60 -8.15 0.14 -4.29
C ARG A 60 -6.93 -0.57 -3.70
N HIS A 61 -6.03 0.08 -2.94
CA HIS A 61 -4.91 -0.63 -2.32
C HIS A 61 -5.40 -1.69 -1.32
N GLN A 62 -4.68 -2.81 -1.22
CA GLN A 62 -5.20 -4.02 -0.55
C GLN A 62 -5.33 -3.90 0.98
N ASP A 63 -4.59 -2.98 1.59
CA ASP A 63 -4.70 -2.59 3.00
C ASP A 63 -5.90 -1.66 3.29
N HIS A 64 -6.61 -1.21 2.25
CA HIS A 64 -7.91 -0.51 2.31
C HIS A 64 -9.06 -1.28 1.64
N PHE A 65 -8.74 -2.16 0.69
CA PHE A 65 -9.68 -2.87 -0.19
C PHE A 65 -9.50 -4.39 -0.13
N ASP A 66 -9.76 -4.96 1.05
CA ASP A 66 -9.66 -6.41 1.27
C ASP A 66 -10.88 -7.16 0.73
N VAL A 67 -10.71 -7.75 -0.46
CA VAL A 67 -11.73 -8.56 -1.16
C VAL A 67 -12.29 -9.67 -0.28
N ARG A 68 -11.48 -10.28 0.59
CA ARG A 68 -11.96 -11.34 1.48
C ARG A 68 -12.92 -10.80 2.53
N THR A 69 -12.62 -9.64 3.11
CA THR A 69 -13.53 -8.96 4.05
C THR A 69 -14.79 -8.48 3.35
N LEU A 70 -14.66 -7.92 2.14
CA LEU A 70 -15.79 -7.49 1.34
C LEU A 70 -16.71 -8.65 0.94
N ALA A 71 -16.15 -9.82 0.58
CA ALA A 71 -16.95 -11.01 0.28
C ALA A 71 -17.76 -11.51 1.49
N TYR A 72 -17.18 -11.43 2.71
CA TYR A 72 -17.90 -11.70 3.96
C TYR A 72 -19.03 -10.69 4.18
N LEU A 73 -18.72 -9.39 4.03
CA LEU A 73 -19.67 -8.30 4.24
C LEU A 73 -20.85 -8.36 3.28
N ALA A 74 -20.61 -8.60 1.98
CA ALA A 74 -21.65 -8.73 0.96
C ALA A 74 -22.67 -9.84 1.28
N ARG A 75 -22.24 -10.87 2.02
CA ARG A 75 -23.09 -12.00 2.43
C ARG A 75 -23.76 -11.78 3.79
N ASN A 76 -23.29 -10.83 4.58
CA ASN A 76 -23.73 -10.60 5.95
C ASN A 76 -24.82 -9.53 6.00
N GLU A 77 -26.08 -9.97 5.85
CA GLU A 77 -27.28 -9.12 5.85
C GLU A 77 -27.52 -8.37 7.17
N ARG A 78 -26.85 -8.78 8.25
CA ARG A 78 -26.90 -8.10 9.55
C ARG A 78 -26.03 -6.85 9.57
N ILE A 79 -24.87 -6.90 8.91
CA ILE A 79 -23.93 -5.76 8.83
C ILE A 79 -24.29 -4.89 7.62
N ILE A 80 -24.30 -5.49 6.42
CA ILE A 80 -24.67 -4.81 5.18
C ILE A 80 -26.15 -5.09 4.90
N THR A 81 -26.98 -4.07 5.09
CA THR A 81 -28.42 -4.16 4.87
C THR A 81 -28.79 -3.74 3.43
N PRO A 82 -30.02 -4.02 2.96
CA PRO A 82 -30.47 -3.54 1.65
C PRO A 82 -30.45 -2.01 1.47
N ASP A 83 -30.44 -1.24 2.58
CA ASP A 83 -30.42 0.22 2.57
C ASP A 83 -29.01 0.79 2.72
N THR A 84 -28.00 -0.05 2.99
CA THR A 84 -26.61 0.37 3.14
C THR A 84 -26.12 1.01 1.83
N ILE A 85 -25.53 2.20 1.93
CA ILE A 85 -24.91 2.92 0.81
C ILE A 85 -23.43 2.56 0.74
N ILE A 86 -22.94 2.18 -0.44
CA ILE A 86 -21.52 1.89 -0.65
C ILE A 86 -20.88 3.09 -1.35
N LEU A 87 -20.06 3.85 -0.64
CA LEU A 87 -19.28 4.94 -1.22
C LEU A 87 -17.98 4.38 -1.79
N ALA A 88 -17.71 4.69 -3.05
CA ALA A 88 -16.52 4.21 -3.76
C ALA A 88 -16.01 5.31 -4.71
N PRO A 89 -14.70 5.41 -4.97
CA PRO A 89 -14.18 6.36 -5.93
C PRO A 89 -14.49 5.90 -7.36
N ALA A 90 -14.21 6.75 -8.35
CA ALA A 90 -14.44 6.49 -9.77
C ALA A 90 -13.38 5.55 -10.38
N ASP A 91 -13.17 4.39 -9.76
CA ASP A 91 -12.18 3.38 -10.15
C ASP A 91 -12.87 2.16 -10.76
N SER A 92 -12.62 1.88 -12.04
CA SER A 92 -13.33 0.83 -12.76
C SER A 92 -13.07 -0.57 -12.21
N LEU A 93 -11.84 -0.86 -11.77
CA LEU A 93 -11.48 -2.18 -11.25
C LEU A 93 -12.09 -2.41 -9.87
N LEU A 94 -12.03 -1.41 -8.99
CA LEU A 94 -12.68 -1.44 -7.69
C LEU A 94 -14.20 -1.65 -7.86
N LEU A 95 -14.83 -0.88 -8.75
CA LEU A 95 -16.27 -1.00 -9.02
C LEU A 95 -16.64 -2.38 -9.60
N ASP A 96 -15.81 -2.94 -10.48
CA ASP A 96 -16.00 -4.29 -10.99
C ASP A 96 -15.95 -5.34 -9.88
N VAL A 97 -15.00 -5.24 -8.95
CA VAL A 97 -14.92 -6.15 -7.80
C VAL A 97 -16.16 -6.03 -6.91
N LEU A 98 -16.63 -4.82 -6.61
CA LEU A 98 -17.86 -4.61 -5.84
C LEU A 98 -19.09 -5.20 -6.54
N ASN A 99 -19.20 -5.03 -7.87
CA ASN A 99 -20.27 -5.61 -8.67
C ASN A 99 -20.21 -7.14 -8.70
N GLU A 100 -19.02 -7.72 -8.87
CA GLU A 100 -18.81 -9.17 -8.83
C GLU A 100 -19.12 -9.76 -7.45
N LEU A 101 -18.86 -9.03 -6.37
CA LEU A 101 -19.28 -9.41 -5.01
C LEU A 101 -20.77 -9.12 -4.73
N GLU A 102 -21.51 -8.59 -5.71
CA GLU A 102 -22.95 -8.37 -5.69
C GLU A 102 -23.44 -7.28 -4.73
N PHE A 103 -22.55 -6.36 -4.31
CA PHE A 103 -22.94 -5.17 -3.54
C PHE A 103 -24.03 -4.37 -4.26
N LYS A 104 -24.96 -3.83 -3.48
CA LYS A 104 -26.06 -2.96 -3.96
C LYS A 104 -25.80 -1.52 -3.53
N ASN A 105 -26.51 -0.57 -4.13
CA ASN A 105 -26.46 0.87 -3.78
C ASN A 105 -25.06 1.48 -3.79
N ILE A 106 -24.25 1.14 -4.80
CA ILE A 106 -22.94 1.76 -5.00
C ILE A 106 -23.13 3.19 -5.49
N LYS A 107 -22.59 4.16 -4.75
CA LYS A 107 -22.52 5.57 -5.10
C LYS A 107 -21.07 5.96 -5.36
N VAL A 108 -20.77 6.26 -6.62
CA VAL A 108 -19.48 6.83 -7.01
C VAL A 108 -19.39 8.25 -6.45
N VAL A 109 -18.33 8.52 -5.70
CA VAL A 109 -18.11 9.81 -5.05
C VAL A 109 -17.32 10.79 -5.92
N LYS A 110 -17.43 12.08 -5.57
CA LYS A 110 -16.65 13.17 -6.17
C LYS A 110 -16.12 14.08 -5.07
N ASP A 111 -14.98 14.68 -5.35
CA ASP A 111 -14.31 15.60 -4.46
C ASP A 111 -15.24 16.73 -4.02
N PHE A 112 -15.34 16.92 -2.72
CA PHE A 112 -16.14 17.93 -2.05
C PHE A 112 -17.65 17.88 -2.37
N GLU A 113 -18.16 16.79 -2.99
CA GLU A 113 -19.60 16.59 -3.13
C GLU A 113 -20.21 16.20 -1.78
N SER A 114 -21.18 16.99 -1.31
CA SER A 114 -21.89 16.73 -0.06
C SER A 114 -22.92 15.61 -0.23
N ILE A 115 -22.85 14.61 0.66
CA ILE A 115 -23.73 13.45 0.68
C ILE A 115 -24.44 13.40 2.03
N LYS A 116 -25.74 13.71 2.05
CA LYS A 116 -26.57 13.62 3.25
C LYS A 116 -27.03 12.18 3.48
N VAL A 117 -26.74 11.61 4.65
CA VAL A 117 -27.24 10.30 5.08
C VAL A 117 -27.79 10.46 6.49
N LYS A 118 -29.11 10.27 6.65
CA LYS A 118 -29.83 10.46 7.92
C LYS A 118 -29.41 11.77 8.62
N ASP A 119 -28.79 11.70 9.80
CA ASP A 119 -28.35 12.84 10.60
C ASP A 119 -26.98 13.40 10.19
N VAL A 120 -26.15 12.68 9.42
CA VAL A 120 -24.80 13.14 9.03
C VAL A 120 -24.72 13.68 7.61
N THR A 121 -23.70 14.49 7.37
CA THR A 121 -23.23 14.93 6.07
C THR A 121 -21.83 14.39 5.85
N LEU A 122 -21.64 13.68 4.75
CA LEU A 122 -20.37 13.08 4.34
C LEU A 122 -19.77 13.89 3.19
N ILE A 123 -18.48 14.20 3.27
CA ILE A 123 -17.77 14.92 2.19
C ILE A 123 -16.45 14.20 1.88
N PRO A 124 -16.35 13.52 0.73
CA PRO A 124 -15.10 12.98 0.21
C PRO A 124 -14.11 14.10 -0.10
N THR A 125 -12.86 13.97 0.37
CA THR A 125 -11.80 14.97 0.17
C THR A 125 -10.77 14.47 -0.86
N PRO A 126 -10.33 15.32 -1.81
CA PRO A 126 -9.42 14.93 -2.88
C PRO A 126 -8.05 14.51 -2.37
N SER A 127 -7.38 13.62 -3.10
CA SER A 127 -5.98 13.24 -2.93
C SER A 127 -5.11 13.67 -4.11
N ARG A 128 -3.89 14.13 -3.81
CA ARG A 128 -2.83 14.40 -4.80
C ARG A 128 -1.99 13.16 -5.10
N ASN A 129 -2.40 11.98 -4.63
CA ASN A 129 -1.73 10.70 -4.89
C ASN A 129 -1.81 10.23 -6.36
N GLN A 130 -2.09 11.14 -7.30
CA GLN A 130 -2.16 10.90 -8.75
C GLN A 130 -0.77 10.85 -9.42
N LEU A 131 0.32 10.91 -8.65
CA LEU A 131 1.70 11.05 -9.15
C LEU A 131 2.53 9.77 -9.02
N SER A 132 1.91 8.59 -8.86
CA SER A 132 2.63 7.33 -9.03
C SER A 132 3.25 7.29 -10.42
N THR A 133 4.48 6.80 -10.53
CA THR A 133 5.26 6.72 -11.79
C THR A 133 4.66 5.76 -12.81
N SER A 134 3.65 4.98 -12.43
CA SER A 134 2.77 4.25 -13.33
C SER A 134 1.74 5.23 -13.91
N GLU A 135 1.51 5.25 -15.22
CA GLU A 135 0.40 6.01 -15.85
C GLU A 135 -1.02 5.63 -15.33
N ASP A 136 -1.10 4.76 -14.32
CA ASP A 136 -2.31 4.40 -13.60
C ASP A 136 -2.82 5.55 -12.71
N HIS A 137 -4.02 6.02 -13.05
CA HIS A 137 -4.81 6.88 -12.18
C HIS A 137 -5.39 6.03 -11.04
N TYR A 138 -5.04 6.36 -9.79
CA TYR A 138 -5.62 5.79 -8.58
C TYR A 138 -6.55 6.82 -7.92
N PRO A 139 -7.85 6.83 -8.25
CA PRO A 139 -8.85 7.60 -7.52
C PRO A 139 -8.84 7.23 -6.03
N GLU A 140 -8.56 8.22 -5.18
CA GLU A 140 -8.49 8.08 -3.73
C GLU A 140 -9.10 9.29 -3.04
N HIS A 141 -9.83 9.06 -1.95
CA HIS A 141 -10.39 10.13 -1.13
C HIS A 141 -10.28 9.88 0.37
N GLY A 142 -10.02 10.96 1.11
CA GLY A 142 -10.32 11.05 2.54
C GLY A 142 -11.80 11.32 2.77
N LEU A 143 -12.26 11.29 4.03
CA LEU A 143 -13.68 11.45 4.35
C LEU A 143 -13.91 12.39 5.53
N ILE A 144 -14.68 13.46 5.30
CA ILE A 144 -15.25 14.29 6.37
C ILE A 144 -16.60 13.72 6.77
N VAL A 145 -16.86 13.67 8.08
CA VAL A 145 -18.17 13.34 8.65
C VAL A 145 -18.59 14.45 9.60
N ASN A 146 -19.75 15.05 9.35
CA ASN A 146 -20.33 16.11 10.17
C ASN A 146 -21.75 15.73 10.59
N ASP A 147 -22.07 15.79 11.89
CA ASP A 147 -23.42 15.50 12.42
C ASP A 147 -24.27 16.76 12.67
N GLY A 148 -23.79 17.92 12.22
CA GLY A 148 -24.36 19.25 12.49
C GLY A 148 -23.82 19.93 13.75
N GLU A 149 -23.18 19.20 14.67
CA GLU A 149 -22.56 19.75 15.88
C GLU A 149 -21.03 19.67 15.84
N VAL A 150 -20.49 18.55 15.40
CA VAL A 150 -19.06 18.27 15.35
C VAL A 150 -18.64 17.72 14.00
N THR A 151 -17.39 17.94 13.64
CA THR A 151 -16.79 17.51 12.37
C THR A 151 -15.54 16.68 12.63
N ILE A 152 -15.49 15.50 12.03
CA ILE A 152 -14.29 14.67 12.00
C ILE A 152 -13.76 14.52 10.58
N TRP A 153 -12.46 14.28 10.45
CA TRP A 153 -11.83 13.98 9.17
C TRP A 153 -10.97 12.72 9.28
N ASN A 154 -11.24 11.74 8.42
CA ASN A 154 -10.36 10.60 8.21
C ASN A 154 -9.52 10.86 6.95
N GLN A 155 -8.23 11.16 7.13
CA GLN A 155 -7.33 11.46 6.02
C GLN A 155 -7.01 10.23 5.15
N VAL A 156 -6.99 9.02 5.71
CA VAL A 156 -6.43 7.83 5.06
C VAL A 156 -5.05 8.13 4.43
N ASP A 157 -4.78 7.64 3.22
CA ASP A 157 -3.54 7.86 2.48
C ASP A 157 -3.48 9.21 1.74
N THR A 158 -4.51 10.05 1.88
CA THR A 158 -4.66 11.31 1.13
C THR A 158 -3.46 12.24 1.25
N LEU A 159 -2.80 12.45 0.10
CA LEU A 159 -1.82 13.51 -0.08
C LEU A 159 -2.54 14.84 -0.25
N VAL A 160 -2.42 15.71 0.75
CA VAL A 160 -3.11 17.01 0.76
C VAL A 160 -2.19 18.14 0.33
N SER A 161 -2.74 19.08 -0.45
CA SER A 161 -2.12 20.37 -0.75
C SER A 161 -2.70 21.46 0.15
N PRO A 162 -2.02 22.61 0.31
CA PRO A 162 -2.56 23.74 1.09
C PRO A 162 -3.97 24.16 0.65
N GLU A 163 -4.28 24.12 -0.65
CA GLU A 163 -5.59 24.46 -1.21
C GLU A 163 -6.69 23.49 -0.78
N ILE A 164 -6.36 22.19 -0.65
CA ILE A 164 -7.29 21.17 -0.15
C ILE A 164 -7.61 21.46 1.31
N ILE A 165 -6.59 21.72 2.13
CA ILE A 165 -6.78 22.02 3.56
C ILE A 165 -7.60 23.31 3.74
N GLU A 166 -7.32 24.36 2.97
CA GLU A 166 -8.09 25.58 2.99
C GLU A 166 -9.55 25.35 2.59
N SER A 167 -9.81 24.49 1.59
CA SER A 167 -11.18 24.12 1.21
C SER A 167 -11.92 23.40 2.35
N ILE A 168 -11.24 22.50 3.06
CA ILE A 168 -11.80 21.82 4.25
C ILE A 168 -12.17 22.86 5.32
N ARG A 169 -11.28 23.83 5.59
CA ARG A 169 -11.51 24.90 6.56
C ARG A 169 -12.66 25.83 6.15
N GLN A 170 -12.84 26.11 4.87
CA GLN A 170 -13.95 26.91 4.38
C GLN A 170 -15.31 26.21 4.56
N LEU A 171 -15.33 24.88 4.46
CA LEU A 171 -16.57 24.10 4.64
C LEU A 171 -17.02 24.02 6.10
N TYR A 172 -16.10 23.74 7.03
CA TYR A 172 -16.46 23.42 8.42
C TYR A 172 -15.68 24.18 9.49
N GLY A 173 -14.86 25.16 9.10
CA GLY A 173 -14.03 25.92 10.04
C GLY A 173 -12.96 25.03 10.65
N GLN A 174 -13.05 24.82 11.97
CA GLN A 174 -12.09 24.00 12.71
C GLN A 174 -12.62 22.57 12.88
N ILE A 175 -11.84 21.59 12.44
CA ILE A 175 -12.14 20.16 12.62
C ILE A 175 -11.99 19.77 14.10
N ASP A 176 -12.93 19.01 14.65
CA ASP A 176 -12.92 18.60 16.05
C ASP A 176 -11.97 17.42 16.30
N PHE A 177 -11.91 16.47 15.36
CA PHE A 177 -11.08 15.27 15.46
C PHE A 177 -10.56 14.83 14.10
N ALA A 178 -9.25 14.71 13.95
CA ALA A 178 -8.61 14.31 12.70
C ALA A 178 -7.76 13.05 12.87
N HIS A 179 -7.97 12.05 12.01
CA HIS A 179 -7.02 10.97 11.80
C HIS A 179 -6.08 11.39 10.67
N VAL A 180 -4.78 11.37 10.93
CA VAL A 180 -3.77 11.86 9.97
C VAL A 180 -2.66 10.86 9.74
N ARG A 181 -2.02 10.96 8.57
CA ARG A 181 -0.82 10.19 8.25
C ARG A 181 0.30 10.51 9.25
N PHE A 182 0.99 9.49 9.72
CA PHE A 182 2.08 9.64 10.71
C PHE A 182 3.39 8.95 10.30
N VAL A 183 3.35 8.04 9.33
CA VAL A 183 4.51 7.29 8.84
C VAL A 183 4.61 7.42 7.32
N PRO A 184 5.75 7.90 6.80
CA PRO A 184 6.04 7.83 5.38
C PRO A 184 6.24 6.36 5.00
N LEU A 185 5.43 5.90 4.06
CA LEU A 185 5.46 4.53 3.56
C LEU A 185 6.61 4.42 2.56
N ILE A 186 7.65 3.68 2.95
CA ILE A 186 8.86 3.42 2.15
C ILE A 186 9.00 1.93 1.84
N GLU A 187 7.88 1.21 1.88
CA GLU A 187 7.73 -0.16 1.41
C GLU A 187 8.27 -0.28 -0.01
N GLY A 188 9.11 -1.28 -0.25
CA GLY A 188 9.78 -1.48 -1.53
C GLY A 188 11.11 -0.72 -1.67
N ASN A 189 11.41 0.33 -0.90
CA ASN A 189 12.71 1.01 -1.01
C ASN A 189 13.88 0.05 -0.80
N PHE A 190 13.75 -0.90 0.12
CA PHE A 190 14.72 -1.98 0.31
C PHE A 190 14.94 -2.79 -0.98
N SER A 191 13.86 -3.26 -1.61
CA SER A 191 13.90 -4.09 -2.82
C SER A 191 14.46 -3.34 -4.03
N TYR A 192 14.23 -2.04 -4.13
CA TYR A 192 14.74 -1.20 -5.23
C TYR A 192 16.09 -0.53 -4.95
N HIS A 193 16.76 -0.88 -3.85
CA HIS A 193 18.01 -0.24 -3.43
C HIS A 193 17.89 1.30 -3.31
N LYS A 194 16.74 1.77 -2.82
CA LYS A 194 16.46 3.18 -2.53
C LYS A 194 16.79 3.50 -1.06
N GLN A 195 16.84 4.79 -0.74
CA GLN A 195 17.08 5.25 0.63
C GLN A 195 16.00 4.73 1.58
N THR A 196 16.41 4.21 2.73
CA THR A 196 15.50 3.74 3.78
C THR A 196 15.41 4.72 4.96
N GLU A 197 16.20 5.79 4.95
CA GLU A 197 16.13 6.86 5.94
C GLU A 197 14.74 7.53 5.92
N LEU A 198 14.37 8.16 7.04
CA LEU A 198 13.15 8.97 7.12
C LEU A 198 13.14 10.03 6.02
N PRO A 199 12.20 10.00 5.05
CA PRO A 199 12.12 11.04 4.03
C PRO A 199 11.62 12.36 4.65
N LEU A 200 12.55 13.17 5.17
CA LEU A 200 12.24 14.37 5.96
C LEU A 200 11.35 15.38 5.22
N ASN A 201 11.51 15.50 3.90
CA ASN A 201 10.67 16.40 3.10
C ASN A 201 9.20 15.95 3.11
N GLU A 202 8.94 14.66 2.87
CA GLU A 202 7.59 14.08 2.93
C GLU A 202 7.04 14.14 4.36
N TYR A 203 7.81 13.71 5.36
CA TYR A 203 7.39 13.72 6.75
C TYR A 203 7.02 15.14 7.24
N CYS A 204 7.77 16.15 6.80
CA CYS A 204 7.46 17.56 7.09
C CYS A 204 6.11 17.99 6.49
N THR A 205 5.68 17.40 5.36
CA THR A 205 4.33 17.68 4.82
C THR A 205 3.23 17.20 5.76
N PHE A 206 3.42 16.10 6.49
CA PHE A 206 2.42 15.60 7.44
C PHE A 206 2.25 16.57 8.61
N LEU A 207 3.35 17.04 9.18
CA LEU A 207 3.34 18.03 10.26
C LEU A 207 2.74 19.36 9.80
N ASN A 208 3.08 19.82 8.58
CA ASN A 208 2.50 21.03 7.99
C ASN A 208 1.00 20.88 7.72
N ALA A 209 0.54 19.70 7.31
CA ALA A 209 -0.88 19.44 7.10
C ALA A 209 -1.66 19.61 8.42
N VAL A 210 -1.17 19.03 9.52
CA VAL A 210 -1.78 19.20 10.85
C VAL A 210 -1.76 20.68 11.28
N LYS A 211 -0.62 21.35 11.14
CA LYS A 211 -0.47 22.76 11.52
C LYS A 211 -1.42 23.68 10.75
N THR A 212 -1.59 23.43 9.45
CA THR A 212 -2.45 24.23 8.58
C THR A 212 -3.92 23.94 8.84
N LEU A 213 -4.28 22.67 9.06
CA LEU A 213 -5.65 22.27 9.39
C LEU A 213 -6.08 22.75 10.78
N ALA A 214 -5.14 22.76 11.74
CA ALA A 214 -5.32 23.15 13.13
C ALA A 214 -6.55 22.50 13.83
N PRO A 215 -6.69 21.16 13.79
CA PRO A 215 -7.82 20.47 14.42
C PRO A 215 -7.78 20.62 15.95
N LYS A 216 -8.93 20.47 16.63
CA LYS A 216 -9.00 20.50 18.11
C LYS A 216 -8.32 19.31 18.77
N MET A 217 -8.20 18.20 18.06
CA MET A 217 -7.48 16.99 18.46
C MET A 217 -7.08 16.21 17.22
N VAL A 218 -5.87 15.66 17.23
CA VAL A 218 -5.36 14.80 16.17
C VAL A 218 -4.90 13.46 16.73
N VAL A 219 -5.06 12.42 15.93
CA VAL A 219 -4.54 11.09 16.22
C VAL A 219 -3.86 10.51 14.97
N PRO A 220 -2.79 9.71 15.13
CA PRO A 220 -2.26 8.89 14.05
C PRO A 220 -3.35 7.98 13.45
N GLY A 221 -3.44 7.94 12.13
CA GLY A 221 -4.32 7.06 11.36
C GLY A 221 -3.56 6.26 10.32
N ALA A 222 -4.17 5.15 9.86
CA ALA A 222 -3.58 4.19 8.91
C ALA A 222 -2.25 3.56 9.40
N ALA A 223 -1.57 2.80 8.56
CA ALA A 223 -0.25 2.17 8.78
C ALA A 223 -0.03 1.36 10.09
N PHE A 224 -1.07 0.76 10.65
CA PHE A 224 -0.97 -0.14 11.82
C PHE A 224 -0.74 -1.60 11.41
N PHE A 225 0.34 -1.88 10.68
CA PHE A 225 0.69 -3.22 10.23
C PHE A 225 2.19 -3.47 10.31
N ARG A 226 2.58 -4.73 10.11
CA ARG A 226 3.97 -5.15 9.93
C ARG A 226 4.05 -6.33 8.97
N TYR A 227 5.22 -6.56 8.39
CA TYR A 227 5.54 -7.80 7.69
C TYR A 227 5.50 -8.99 8.66
N ARG A 228 4.98 -10.12 8.18
CA ARG A 228 4.83 -11.34 8.98
C ARG A 228 5.99 -12.32 8.80
N ASP A 229 6.19 -13.16 9.81
CA ASP A 229 6.94 -14.42 9.76
C ASP A 229 8.25 -14.36 8.93
N GLU A 230 8.35 -15.13 7.84
CA GLU A 230 9.52 -15.29 6.97
C GLU A 230 10.01 -13.99 6.32
N ILE A 231 9.12 -13.04 6.06
CA ILE A 231 9.42 -11.73 5.47
C ILE A 231 9.52 -10.63 6.54
N GLY A 232 9.41 -10.99 7.82
CA GLY A 232 9.46 -10.07 8.96
C GLY A 232 10.78 -9.31 9.10
N PHE A 233 11.84 -9.69 8.39
CA PHE A 233 13.09 -8.92 8.35
C PHE A 233 12.91 -7.53 7.70
N LEU A 234 11.95 -7.39 6.78
CA LEU A 234 11.65 -6.12 6.11
C LEU A 234 11.14 -5.04 7.07
N ASN A 235 10.57 -5.43 8.20
CA ASN A 235 10.18 -4.51 9.28
C ASN A 235 11.35 -3.61 9.75
N LYS A 236 12.60 -4.04 9.56
CA LYS A 236 13.78 -3.27 9.92
C LYS A 236 14.06 -2.09 8.96
N TYR A 237 13.37 -2.05 7.82
CA TYR A 237 13.65 -1.13 6.71
C TYR A 237 12.42 -0.31 6.27
N SER A 238 11.19 -0.68 6.67
CA SER A 238 9.97 -0.07 6.09
C SER A 238 9.29 1.01 6.93
N PHE A 239 9.53 1.08 8.25
CA PHE A 239 8.75 1.95 9.15
C PHE A 239 9.61 3.00 9.87
N PRO A 240 10.06 4.06 9.17
CA PRO A 240 11.08 4.99 9.70
C PRO A 240 10.60 5.86 10.87
N THR A 241 9.29 5.88 11.16
CA THR A 241 8.71 6.57 12.32
C THR A 241 7.81 5.64 13.14
N THR A 242 7.59 6.02 14.39
CA THR A 242 6.63 5.36 15.30
C THR A 242 5.54 6.35 15.70
N ILE A 243 4.45 5.85 16.29
CA ILE A 243 3.39 6.67 16.85
C ILE A 243 3.94 7.63 17.91
N GLU A 244 4.77 7.13 18.82
CA GLU A 244 5.37 7.92 19.89
C GLU A 244 6.31 8.99 19.35
N GLN A 245 7.06 8.67 18.28
CA GLN A 245 7.93 9.63 17.62
C GLN A 245 7.12 10.73 16.94
N PHE A 246 6.07 10.38 16.20
CA PHE A 246 5.19 11.37 15.54
C PHE A 246 4.52 12.31 16.54
N ILE A 247 3.97 11.77 17.64
CA ILE A 247 3.35 12.59 18.69
C ILE A 247 4.37 13.58 19.25
N ARG A 248 5.58 13.13 19.58
CA ARG A 248 6.65 13.97 20.13
C ARG A 248 7.09 15.05 19.14
N ASP A 249 7.27 14.70 17.88
CA ASP A 249 7.70 15.64 16.84
C ASP A 249 6.63 16.70 16.60
N LEU A 250 5.36 16.30 16.58
CA LEU A 250 4.25 17.22 16.41
C LEU A 250 4.10 18.17 17.61
N GLU A 251 4.27 17.68 18.84
CA GLU A 251 4.30 18.54 20.05
C GLU A 251 5.41 19.60 19.96
N GLY A 252 6.56 19.26 19.38
CA GLY A 252 7.65 20.21 19.13
C GLY A 252 7.38 21.19 17.98
N PHE A 253 6.66 20.74 16.93
CA PHE A 253 6.44 21.49 15.69
C PHE A 253 5.21 22.42 15.73
N CYS A 254 4.15 21.99 16.42
CA CYS A 254 2.83 22.62 16.50
C CYS A 254 2.20 22.35 17.89
N PRO A 255 2.78 22.91 18.99
CA PRO A 255 2.35 22.64 20.36
C PRO A 255 0.89 23.03 20.66
N GLU A 256 0.28 23.86 19.82
CA GLU A 256 -1.12 24.30 19.94
C GLU A 256 -2.15 23.23 19.55
N VAL A 257 -1.77 22.21 18.79
CA VAL A 257 -2.65 21.11 18.38
C VAL A 257 -2.36 19.88 19.25
N PRO A 258 -3.30 19.46 20.13
CA PRO A 258 -3.06 18.28 20.95
C PRO A 258 -3.12 17.01 20.10
N CYS A 259 -2.12 16.14 20.30
CA CYS A 259 -2.04 14.83 19.65
C CYS A 259 -2.06 13.71 20.69
N LYS A 260 -2.76 12.61 20.39
CA LYS A 260 -2.82 11.43 21.28
C LYS A 260 -2.69 10.14 20.49
N SER A 261 -2.22 9.10 21.17
CA SER A 261 -2.32 7.72 20.67
C SER A 261 -3.79 7.32 20.51
N PHE A 262 -4.12 6.62 19.44
CA PHE A 262 -5.43 6.00 19.23
C PHE A 262 -5.17 4.63 18.59
N LEU A 263 -5.32 3.57 19.39
CA LEU A 263 -4.98 2.21 19.00
C LEU A 263 -6.24 1.37 18.73
N HIS A 264 -6.07 0.18 18.17
CA HIS A 264 -7.19 -0.71 17.87
C HIS A 264 -8.02 -1.00 19.13
N GLY A 265 -9.34 -0.82 19.05
CA GLY A 265 -10.24 -0.97 20.19
C GLY A 265 -10.42 0.29 21.05
N ASP A 266 -9.63 1.34 20.82
CA ASP A 266 -9.89 2.65 21.43
C ASP A 266 -11.13 3.30 20.82
N VAL A 267 -11.84 4.05 21.65
CA VAL A 267 -13.06 4.75 21.29
C VAL A 267 -12.93 6.24 21.60
N ALA A 268 -13.11 7.10 20.61
CA ALA A 268 -13.20 8.54 20.81
C ALA A 268 -14.68 8.98 20.86
N HIS A 269 -15.00 9.83 21.83
CA HIS A 269 -16.27 10.54 21.94
C HIS A 269 -16.02 12.01 21.64
N ILE A 270 -16.67 12.51 20.59
CA ILE A 270 -16.49 13.86 20.06
C ILE A 270 -17.78 14.65 20.31
N THR A 271 -17.68 15.71 21.11
CA THR A 271 -18.74 16.67 21.36
C THR A 271 -18.22 18.09 21.15
N LYS A 272 -19.13 19.07 21.10
CA LYS A 272 -18.78 20.49 21.03
C LYS A 272 -17.87 20.96 22.18
N ASP A 273 -17.95 20.27 23.33
CA ASP A 273 -17.21 20.61 24.55
C ASP A 273 -15.81 19.99 24.57
N GLY A 274 -15.53 19.03 23.68
CA GLY A 274 -14.21 18.44 23.50
C GLY A 274 -14.21 16.97 23.07
N VAL A 275 -13.00 16.40 23.00
CA VAL A 275 -12.76 15.00 22.63
C VAL A 275 -12.29 14.20 23.84
N ARG A 276 -12.94 13.07 24.09
CA ARG A 276 -12.55 12.10 25.13
C ARG A 276 -12.26 10.76 24.49
N ILE A 277 -11.04 10.26 24.66
CA ILE A 277 -10.62 8.93 24.20
C ILE A 277 -10.66 7.96 25.38
N GLU A 278 -11.41 6.88 25.22
CA GLU A 278 -11.44 5.73 26.12
C GLU A 278 -10.61 4.61 25.51
N LYS A 279 -9.58 4.16 26.23
CA LYS A 279 -8.70 3.10 25.75
C LYS A 279 -9.36 1.74 25.85
N GLN A 280 -9.29 0.95 24.79
CA GLN A 280 -9.77 -0.44 24.75
C GLN A 280 -11.23 -0.60 25.23
N SER A 281 -12.10 0.38 24.97
CA SER A 281 -13.49 0.36 25.44
C SER A 281 -14.49 -0.16 24.39
N SER A 282 -14.02 -0.52 23.19
CA SER A 282 -14.84 -1.26 22.23
C SER A 282 -15.19 -2.65 22.77
N ASP A 283 -16.41 -3.09 22.50
CA ASP A 283 -16.95 -4.40 22.90
C ASP A 283 -16.78 -5.49 21.83
N PHE A 284 -16.35 -5.09 20.63
CA PHE A 284 -16.19 -5.98 19.47
C PHE A 284 -14.76 -6.05 18.93
N VAL A 285 -13.87 -5.12 19.30
CA VAL A 285 -12.46 -5.16 18.89
C VAL A 285 -11.56 -4.72 20.03
N ARG A 286 -10.45 -5.45 20.22
CA ARG A 286 -9.43 -5.13 21.22
C ARG A 286 -8.07 -5.58 20.75
N MET A 287 -7.04 -4.93 21.24
CA MET A 287 -5.67 -5.40 21.10
C MET A 287 -5.53 -6.77 21.79
N GLN A 288 -4.97 -7.74 21.07
CA GLN A 288 -4.64 -9.06 21.61
C GLN A 288 -3.29 -9.01 22.33
N GLU A 289 -2.29 -8.47 21.64
CA GLU A 289 -0.92 -8.32 22.12
C GLU A 289 -0.32 -7.07 21.46
N ASP A 290 0.43 -6.29 22.23
CA ASP A 290 1.25 -5.20 21.72
C ASP A 290 2.57 -5.76 21.17
N ASP A 291 2.56 -6.12 19.90
CA ASP A 291 3.72 -6.66 19.18
C ASP A 291 4.46 -5.58 18.36
N SER A 292 4.24 -4.29 18.66
CA SER A 292 4.84 -3.14 17.94
C SER A 292 6.37 -3.18 17.89
N HIS A 293 7.01 -3.80 18.88
CA HIS A 293 8.47 -3.99 18.91
C HIS A 293 8.99 -4.83 17.72
N LEU A 294 8.16 -5.64 17.08
CA LEU A 294 8.53 -6.40 15.88
C LEU A 294 8.70 -5.50 14.65
N ALA A 295 7.97 -4.38 14.61
CA ALA A 295 8.06 -3.35 13.58
C ALA A 295 9.23 -2.35 13.78
N THR A 296 10.12 -2.59 14.76
CA THR A 296 11.23 -1.67 15.06
C THR A 296 12.13 -1.47 13.84
N PHE A 297 12.18 -0.23 13.35
CA PHE A 297 13.07 0.21 12.30
C PHE A 297 14.53 0.23 12.76
N LYS A 298 15.37 -0.51 12.02
CA LYS A 298 16.79 -0.67 12.30
C LYS A 298 17.52 -1.10 11.01
N PRO A 299 17.74 -0.18 10.05
CA PRO A 299 18.20 -0.50 8.69
C PRO A 299 19.70 -0.82 8.61
N VAL A 300 20.24 -1.43 9.66
CA VAL A 300 21.63 -1.89 9.79
C VAL A 300 21.69 -3.34 10.27
N MET A 301 20.53 -4.01 10.33
CA MET A 301 20.43 -5.41 10.69
C MET A 301 20.84 -6.32 9.53
N GLU A 302 21.01 -7.60 9.85
CA GLU A 302 21.30 -8.63 8.85
C GLU A 302 20.17 -8.74 7.83
N VAL A 303 20.56 -8.89 6.57
CA VAL A 303 19.67 -9.09 5.43
C VAL A 303 19.76 -10.56 5.02
N PRO A 304 18.66 -11.33 5.10
CA PRO A 304 18.64 -12.71 4.61
C PRO A 304 18.95 -12.78 3.11
N ALA A 305 19.58 -13.87 2.65
CA ALA A 305 19.74 -14.13 1.23
C ALA A 305 18.37 -14.29 0.54
N ILE A 306 18.30 -13.95 -0.75
CA ILE A 306 17.14 -14.32 -1.57
C ILE A 306 17.10 -15.84 -1.67
N LYS A 307 15.92 -16.44 -1.46
CA LYS A 307 15.74 -17.89 -1.55
C LYS A 307 14.29 -18.20 -1.92
N SER A 308 14.11 -19.21 -2.80
CA SER A 308 12.77 -19.72 -3.10
C SER A 308 12.08 -20.21 -1.82
N GLN A 309 10.83 -19.80 -1.63
CA GLN A 309 10.00 -20.22 -0.49
C GLN A 309 9.32 -21.57 -0.74
N THR A 310 9.46 -22.14 -1.94
CA THR A 310 8.87 -23.42 -2.30
C THR A 310 9.59 -24.54 -1.55
N ILE A 311 8.87 -25.17 -0.61
CA ILE A 311 9.42 -26.25 0.25
C ILE A 311 9.39 -27.61 -0.47
N ASP A 312 8.35 -27.86 -1.27
CA ASP A 312 8.20 -29.12 -2.00
C ASP A 312 9.25 -29.24 -3.11
N LEU A 313 10.06 -30.30 -3.06
CA LEU A 313 11.17 -30.49 -3.99
C LEU A 313 10.70 -30.69 -5.43
N ALA A 314 9.58 -31.40 -5.64
CA ALA A 314 9.08 -31.66 -6.99
C ALA A 314 8.54 -30.38 -7.63
N GLU A 315 7.87 -29.54 -6.84
CA GLU A 315 7.43 -28.22 -7.27
C GLU A 315 8.62 -27.29 -7.53
N HIS A 316 9.63 -27.28 -6.67
CA HIS A 316 10.84 -26.49 -6.89
C HIS A 316 11.56 -26.90 -8.19
N GLU A 317 11.69 -28.21 -8.45
CA GLU A 317 12.26 -28.70 -9.72
C GLU A 317 11.42 -28.30 -10.94
N ARG A 318 10.10 -28.19 -10.79
CA ARG A 318 9.20 -27.73 -11.85
C ARG A 318 9.40 -26.24 -12.11
N GLU A 319 9.40 -25.41 -11.06
CA GLU A 319 9.65 -23.97 -11.15
C GLU A 319 10.96 -23.68 -11.86
N MET A 320 12.05 -24.36 -11.44
CA MET A 320 13.37 -24.19 -12.05
C MET A 320 13.34 -24.52 -13.55
N LYS A 321 12.66 -25.60 -13.97
CA LYS A 321 12.51 -25.92 -15.40
C LYS A 321 11.75 -24.85 -16.17
N VAL A 322 10.69 -24.29 -15.60
CA VAL A 322 9.93 -23.19 -16.22
C VAL A 322 10.81 -21.95 -16.38
N VAL A 323 11.52 -21.58 -15.32
CA VAL A 323 12.41 -20.42 -15.29
C VAL A 323 13.57 -20.57 -16.27
N GLU A 324 14.30 -21.69 -16.23
CA GLU A 324 15.42 -21.95 -17.15
C GLU A 324 14.95 -21.94 -18.61
N ASN A 325 13.82 -22.59 -18.91
CA ASN A 325 13.26 -22.59 -20.25
C ASN A 325 12.88 -21.17 -20.71
N PHE A 326 12.28 -20.36 -19.84
CA PHE A 326 11.96 -18.97 -20.16
C PHE A 326 13.22 -18.15 -20.42
N ILE A 327 14.23 -18.24 -19.57
CA ILE A 327 15.46 -17.46 -19.70
C ILE A 327 16.21 -17.86 -20.98
N GLU A 328 16.43 -19.16 -21.18
CA GLU A 328 17.27 -19.64 -22.28
C GLU A 328 16.57 -19.56 -23.64
N ASN A 329 15.23 -19.61 -23.70
CA ASN A 329 14.49 -19.67 -24.97
C ASN A 329 13.57 -18.47 -25.25
N CYS A 330 13.24 -17.63 -24.27
CA CYS A 330 12.25 -16.56 -24.45
C CYS A 330 12.73 -15.17 -24.04
N LEU A 331 13.52 -15.04 -22.97
CA LEU A 331 13.89 -13.76 -22.37
C LEU A 331 14.55 -12.81 -23.38
N LEU A 332 15.58 -13.30 -24.09
CA LEU A 332 16.33 -12.48 -25.04
C LEU A 332 15.46 -12.01 -26.21
N GLU A 333 14.56 -12.86 -26.71
CA GLU A 333 13.63 -12.47 -27.79
C GLU A 333 12.72 -11.33 -27.35
N ARG A 334 12.16 -11.41 -26.13
CA ARG A 334 11.30 -10.34 -25.60
C ARG A 334 12.06 -9.03 -25.41
N ILE A 335 13.26 -9.09 -24.82
CA ILE A 335 14.14 -7.93 -24.65
C ILE A 335 14.46 -7.26 -25.99
N LEU A 336 14.76 -8.05 -27.02
CA LEU A 336 15.10 -7.53 -28.36
C LEU A 336 13.90 -6.88 -29.07
N ASN A 337 12.68 -7.18 -28.64
CA ASN A 337 11.45 -6.58 -29.15
C ASN A 337 10.94 -5.42 -28.27
N SER A 338 11.62 -5.12 -27.16
CA SER A 338 11.27 -4.02 -26.26
C SER A 338 11.51 -2.66 -26.90
N GLU A 339 10.62 -1.71 -26.61
CA GLU A 339 10.81 -0.30 -26.98
C GLU A 339 11.98 0.35 -26.21
N LEU A 340 12.35 -0.22 -25.06
CA LEU A 340 13.45 0.27 -24.20
C LEU A 340 14.83 -0.18 -24.67
N LEU A 341 14.92 -1.09 -25.64
CA LEU A 341 16.18 -1.64 -26.15
C LEU A 341 17.16 -0.53 -26.54
N GLY A 342 16.67 0.50 -27.25
CA GLY A 342 17.50 1.63 -27.67
C GLY A 342 18.06 2.43 -26.48
N GLY A 343 17.31 2.51 -25.38
CA GLY A 343 17.75 3.12 -24.13
C GLY A 343 18.85 2.29 -23.45
N TRP A 344 18.65 0.98 -23.32
CA TRP A 344 19.67 0.08 -22.74
C TRP A 344 20.97 0.08 -23.55
N GLN A 345 20.89 0.14 -24.88
CA GLN A 345 22.05 0.27 -25.76
C GLN A 345 22.71 1.63 -25.66
N HIS A 346 21.92 2.72 -25.67
CA HIS A 346 22.43 4.07 -25.52
C HIS A 346 23.26 4.19 -24.23
N TRP A 347 22.72 3.72 -23.12
CA TRP A 347 23.37 3.77 -21.81
C TRP A 347 24.43 2.68 -21.58
N GLN A 348 24.77 1.88 -22.60
CA GLN A 348 25.80 0.84 -22.50
C GLN A 348 25.57 -0.12 -21.31
N ILE A 349 24.30 -0.48 -21.07
CA ILE A 349 23.90 -1.27 -19.92
C ILE A 349 24.46 -2.69 -20.06
N VAL A 350 25.12 -3.16 -19.01
CA VAL A 350 25.29 -4.59 -18.78
C VAL A 350 24.25 -5.03 -17.76
N TYR A 351 23.28 -5.81 -18.22
CA TYR A 351 22.20 -6.34 -17.40
C TYR A 351 22.57 -7.71 -16.86
N GLN A 352 22.31 -7.96 -15.58
CA GLN A 352 22.40 -9.28 -14.97
C GLN A 352 21.08 -9.65 -14.28
N LEU A 353 20.51 -10.78 -14.70
CA LEU A 353 19.42 -11.47 -14.02
C LEU A 353 20.02 -12.62 -13.20
N GLU A 354 19.83 -12.62 -11.89
CA GLU A 354 20.24 -13.71 -11.02
C GLU A 354 19.03 -14.39 -10.38
N VAL A 355 18.88 -15.70 -10.66
CA VAL A 355 17.78 -16.49 -10.10
C VAL A 355 18.27 -17.32 -8.93
N PHE A 356 17.59 -17.20 -7.80
CA PHE A 356 17.89 -17.91 -6.56
C PHE A 356 16.95 -19.10 -6.36
N GLY A 357 17.52 -20.31 -6.27
CA GLY A 357 16.80 -21.52 -5.92
C GLY A 357 16.70 -21.73 -4.42
N GLN A 358 16.58 -22.99 -3.98
CA GLN A 358 16.68 -23.33 -2.56
C GLN A 358 18.13 -23.24 -2.03
N GLU A 359 19.11 -23.78 -2.77
CA GLU A 359 20.50 -23.88 -2.32
C GLU A 359 21.45 -23.33 -3.40
N GLY A 360 21.37 -22.03 -3.66
CA GLY A 360 22.25 -21.32 -4.58
C GLY A 360 21.52 -20.44 -5.59
N SER A 361 22.30 -19.88 -6.51
CA SER A 361 21.82 -18.99 -7.55
C SER A 361 22.52 -19.23 -8.88
N GLN A 362 21.90 -18.78 -9.96
CA GLN A 362 22.46 -18.78 -11.30
C GLN A 362 22.28 -17.38 -11.92
N PRO A 363 23.38 -16.70 -12.30
CA PRO A 363 23.29 -15.47 -13.07
C PRO A 363 23.24 -15.73 -14.57
N TRP A 364 22.55 -14.85 -15.29
CA TRP A 364 22.60 -14.66 -16.74
C TRP A 364 22.80 -13.18 -17.03
N SER A 365 23.68 -12.88 -17.99
CA SER A 365 24.06 -11.51 -18.33
C SER A 365 23.79 -11.19 -19.80
N ILE A 366 23.42 -9.94 -20.09
CA ILE A 366 23.28 -9.40 -21.43
C ILE A 366 24.07 -8.08 -21.50
N ASP A 367 25.01 -8.01 -22.45
CA ASP A 367 25.74 -6.78 -22.73
C ASP A 367 25.05 -6.00 -23.87
N PHE A 368 24.41 -4.88 -23.52
CA PHE A 368 23.79 -3.98 -24.50
C PHE A 368 24.78 -2.97 -25.10
N ALA A 369 26.01 -2.88 -24.57
CA ALA A 369 27.05 -2.00 -25.10
C ALA A 369 27.78 -2.59 -26.31
N SER A 370 27.64 -3.90 -26.55
CA SER A 370 28.27 -4.58 -27.66
C SER A 370 27.80 -4.00 -29.01
N PRO A 371 28.71 -3.77 -29.98
CA PRO A 371 28.33 -3.36 -31.33
C PRO A 371 27.59 -4.47 -32.10
N ASP A 372 27.73 -5.71 -31.65
CA ASP A 372 26.99 -6.85 -32.17
C ASP A 372 25.61 -6.96 -31.53
N LYS A 373 24.72 -7.76 -32.14
CA LYS A 373 23.39 -8.03 -31.57
C LYS A 373 23.55 -8.57 -30.12
N PRO A 374 22.81 -8.02 -29.13
CA PRO A 374 22.89 -8.48 -27.75
C PRO A 374 22.68 -10.00 -27.63
N GLN A 375 23.48 -10.64 -26.78
CA GLN A 375 23.45 -12.08 -26.54
C GLN A 375 23.24 -12.37 -25.06
N LEU A 376 22.58 -13.49 -24.78
CA LEU A 376 22.42 -14.01 -23.44
C LEU A 376 23.63 -14.88 -23.09
N HIS A 377 24.31 -14.53 -22.00
CA HIS A 377 25.43 -15.28 -21.46
C HIS A 377 25.05 -15.90 -20.13
N LYS A 378 25.25 -17.21 -19.96
CA LYS A 378 25.11 -17.86 -18.66
C LYS A 378 26.36 -17.56 -17.82
N GLY A 379 26.20 -16.90 -16.69
CA GLY A 379 27.29 -16.44 -15.82
C GLY A 379 27.44 -14.92 -15.73
N ASP A 380 28.37 -14.49 -14.89
CA ASP A 380 28.85 -13.11 -14.80
C ASP A 380 29.89 -12.84 -15.91
N ILE A 381 29.80 -11.67 -16.55
CA ILE A 381 30.73 -11.20 -17.57
C ILE A 381 31.69 -10.11 -17.07
N GLY A 382 31.69 -9.83 -15.76
CA GLY A 382 32.66 -8.96 -15.08
C GLY A 382 32.27 -7.49 -14.97
N LYS A 383 31.01 -7.14 -15.31
CA LYS A 383 30.44 -5.79 -15.18
C LYS A 383 28.94 -5.92 -14.98
N ILE A 384 28.37 -5.09 -14.10
CA ILE A 384 26.92 -5.01 -13.90
C ILE A 384 26.53 -3.52 -13.77
N ASN A 385 25.64 -3.07 -14.65
CA ASN A 385 25.04 -1.74 -14.57
C ASN A 385 23.60 -1.80 -14.05
N LEU A 386 22.89 -2.87 -14.34
CA LEU A 386 21.54 -3.12 -13.86
C LEU A 386 21.44 -4.57 -13.42
N TYR A 387 21.02 -4.78 -12.17
CA TYR A 387 20.95 -6.10 -11.56
C TYR A 387 19.52 -6.38 -11.13
N GLU A 388 19.02 -7.57 -11.43
CA GLU A 388 17.77 -8.08 -10.88
C GLU A 388 18.02 -9.46 -10.27
N GLY A 389 17.98 -9.53 -8.94
CA GLY A 389 17.99 -10.77 -8.18
C GLY A 389 16.57 -11.17 -7.84
N ILE A 390 16.15 -12.37 -8.20
CA ILE A 390 14.79 -12.86 -7.96
C ILE A 390 14.80 -14.34 -7.57
N SER A 391 13.91 -14.77 -6.68
CA SER A 391 13.77 -16.20 -6.41
C SER A 391 13.13 -16.95 -7.59
N SER A 392 13.36 -18.26 -7.66
CA SER A 392 12.70 -19.11 -8.67
C SER A 392 11.18 -19.12 -8.54
N SER A 393 10.64 -19.07 -7.31
CA SER A 393 9.19 -19.09 -7.06
C SER A 393 8.52 -17.83 -7.57
N GLU A 394 9.11 -16.67 -7.26
CA GLU A 394 8.57 -15.37 -7.69
C GLU A 394 8.67 -15.20 -9.22
N LEU A 395 9.80 -15.57 -9.84
CA LEU A 395 9.95 -15.50 -11.29
C LEU A 395 9.04 -16.49 -12.02
N CYS A 396 8.90 -17.72 -11.52
CA CYS A 396 7.94 -18.68 -12.08
C CYS A 396 6.51 -18.15 -12.00
N ALA A 397 6.13 -17.53 -10.87
CA ALA A 397 4.80 -16.97 -10.71
C ALA A 397 4.53 -15.78 -11.66
N LEU A 398 5.55 -14.96 -11.96
CA LEU A 398 5.45 -13.92 -13.00
C LEU A 398 5.24 -14.53 -14.39
N ILE A 399 6.04 -15.54 -14.75
CA ILE A 399 5.93 -16.27 -16.03
C ILE A 399 4.52 -16.87 -16.22
N GLU A 400 3.95 -17.41 -15.15
CA GLU A 400 2.63 -18.05 -15.15
C GLU A 400 1.47 -17.06 -14.97
N GLY A 401 1.76 -15.78 -14.68
CA GLY A 401 0.74 -14.76 -14.43
C GLY A 401 -0.08 -14.99 -13.16
N SER A 402 0.51 -15.65 -12.15
CA SER A 402 -0.15 -16.04 -10.90
C SER A 402 0.16 -15.12 -9.71
N THR A 403 1.05 -14.14 -9.90
CA THR A 403 1.45 -13.09 -8.95
C THR A 403 1.35 -11.68 -9.56
N SER A 404 1.67 -10.67 -8.76
CA SER A 404 1.74 -9.25 -9.14
C SER A 404 3.05 -8.60 -8.68
N TRP A 405 3.37 -7.42 -9.20
CA TRP A 405 4.52 -6.64 -8.72
C TRP A 405 4.33 -6.13 -7.29
N ASP A 406 3.11 -5.94 -6.80
CA ASP A 406 2.88 -5.61 -5.39
C ASP A 406 3.45 -6.71 -4.48
N TYR A 407 3.19 -7.98 -4.79
CA TYR A 407 3.77 -9.07 -4.03
C TYR A 407 5.28 -9.19 -4.24
N VAL A 408 5.73 -9.23 -5.51
CA VAL A 408 7.13 -9.50 -5.86
C VAL A 408 8.05 -8.44 -5.24
N THR A 409 7.69 -7.17 -5.32
CA THR A 409 8.50 -6.07 -4.77
C THR A 409 8.50 -6.04 -3.24
N LEU A 410 7.40 -6.46 -2.59
CA LEU A 410 7.23 -6.33 -1.15
C LEU A 410 7.57 -7.60 -0.36
N CYS A 411 7.80 -8.74 -1.02
CA CYS A 411 8.20 -9.97 -0.33
C CYS A 411 9.72 -10.04 -0.01
N GLY A 412 10.53 -9.13 -0.56
CA GLY A 412 11.98 -9.06 -0.30
C GLY A 412 12.83 -10.15 -0.99
N ASN A 413 12.19 -11.01 -1.79
CA ASN A 413 12.84 -12.01 -2.65
C ASN A 413 13.04 -11.54 -4.11
N TYR A 414 12.65 -10.30 -4.40
CA TYR A 414 13.12 -9.54 -5.55
C TYR A 414 13.95 -8.36 -5.06
N ARG A 415 15.14 -8.17 -5.63
CA ARG A 415 16.03 -7.06 -5.29
C ARG A 415 16.72 -6.57 -6.55
N THR A 416 16.69 -5.26 -6.76
CA THR A 416 17.30 -4.62 -7.91
C THR A 416 18.18 -3.46 -7.48
N PHE A 417 19.24 -3.22 -8.24
CA PHE A 417 19.96 -1.96 -8.19
C PHE A 417 20.36 -1.56 -9.61
N ASN A 418 20.55 -0.26 -9.81
CA ASN A 418 21.11 0.26 -11.05
C ASN A 418 22.20 1.29 -10.79
N ASN A 419 23.21 1.28 -11.66
CA ASN A 419 24.32 2.21 -11.70
C ASN A 419 24.56 2.58 -13.17
N ILE A 420 23.68 3.44 -13.67
CA ILE A 420 23.57 3.79 -15.09
C ILE A 420 24.49 4.98 -15.38
N TYR A 421 25.37 4.78 -16.36
CA TYR A 421 26.24 5.82 -16.91
C TYR A 421 26.70 5.38 -18.30
N ARG A 422 27.02 6.35 -19.15
CA ARG A 422 27.59 6.10 -20.47
C ARG A 422 29.01 6.65 -20.53
N VAL A 423 29.95 5.84 -21.01
CA VAL A 423 31.34 6.27 -21.24
C VAL A 423 31.46 6.79 -22.66
N THR A 424 31.99 8.00 -22.80
CA THR A 424 32.28 8.64 -24.10
C THR A 424 33.77 8.95 -24.21
N ASP A 425 34.22 9.36 -25.41
CA ASP A 425 35.60 9.79 -25.59
C ASP A 425 35.89 11.04 -24.74
N GLY A 426 36.72 10.87 -23.70
CA GLY A 426 37.11 11.93 -22.78
C GLY A 426 36.10 12.28 -21.68
N GLY A 427 35.03 11.51 -21.46
CA GLY A 427 34.02 11.86 -20.45
C GLY A 427 33.03 10.76 -20.06
N PHE A 428 32.11 11.16 -19.17
CA PHE A 428 30.97 10.36 -18.73
C PHE A 428 29.69 11.16 -18.92
N GLU A 429 28.62 10.46 -19.28
CA GLU A 429 27.27 10.97 -19.22
C GLU A 429 26.49 10.21 -18.15
N ILE A 430 25.67 10.94 -17.40
CA ILE A 430 24.85 10.41 -16.32
C ILE A 430 23.39 10.73 -16.67
N PRO A 431 22.44 9.81 -16.43
CA PRO A 431 21.03 10.12 -16.62
C PRO A 431 20.60 11.33 -15.77
N PRO A 432 19.61 12.11 -16.23
CA PRO A 432 19.04 13.20 -15.44
C PRO A 432 18.50 12.69 -14.09
N GLU A 433 18.39 13.59 -13.10
CA GLU A 433 17.95 13.24 -11.73
C GLU A 433 16.54 12.63 -11.69
N ASP A 434 15.68 12.98 -12.66
CA ASP A 434 14.40 12.32 -12.87
C ASP A 434 14.62 10.96 -13.55
N ARG A 435 14.76 9.92 -12.70
CA ARG A 435 15.04 8.55 -13.11
C ARG A 435 13.82 7.79 -13.64
N SER A 436 12.64 8.41 -13.71
CA SER A 436 11.38 7.71 -14.00
C SER A 436 11.31 7.04 -15.37
N ASN A 437 12.16 7.41 -16.34
CA ASN A 437 11.95 7.06 -17.76
C ASN A 437 13.14 6.47 -18.54
N TYR A 438 14.29 6.14 -17.93
CA TYR A 438 15.52 5.87 -18.72
C TYR A 438 16.12 4.46 -18.66
N ALA A 439 15.61 3.59 -17.78
CA ALA A 439 15.80 2.15 -17.85
C ALA A 439 14.83 1.50 -16.86
N LEU A 440 13.62 1.15 -17.30
CA LEU A 440 12.84 0.17 -16.56
C LEU A 440 13.69 -1.10 -16.46
N GLU A 441 13.64 -1.72 -15.30
CA GLU A 441 14.14 -3.06 -15.07
C GLU A 441 13.60 -4.01 -16.16
N PRO A 442 14.44 -4.74 -16.92
CA PRO A 442 13.98 -5.60 -18.00
C PRO A 442 12.88 -6.58 -17.62
N LEU A 443 12.84 -7.11 -16.38
CA LEU A 443 11.70 -7.93 -15.97
C LEU A 443 10.38 -7.15 -15.90
N MET A 444 10.39 -5.90 -15.44
CA MET A 444 9.17 -5.06 -15.40
C MET A 444 8.70 -4.67 -16.79
N ASP A 445 9.60 -4.51 -17.75
CA ASP A 445 9.24 -4.33 -19.16
C ASP A 445 8.59 -5.59 -19.75
N ILE A 446 9.15 -6.77 -19.43
CA ILE A 446 8.69 -8.06 -19.96
C ILE A 446 7.39 -8.54 -19.31
N PHE A 447 7.21 -8.21 -18.03
CA PHE A 447 6.02 -8.48 -17.23
C PHE A 447 5.46 -7.12 -16.78
N PRO A 448 4.77 -6.37 -17.65
CA PRO A 448 4.35 -5.02 -17.34
C PRO A 448 3.44 -4.99 -16.10
N TRP A 449 3.68 -4.01 -15.23
CA TRP A 449 2.71 -3.63 -14.21
C TRP A 449 1.56 -2.90 -14.91
N ASP A 450 0.55 -3.66 -15.30
CA ASP A 450 -0.60 -3.16 -16.04
C ASP A 450 -1.94 -3.44 -15.35
N GLY A 451 -3.00 -2.79 -15.84
CA GLY A 451 -4.36 -2.99 -15.33
C GLY A 451 -4.86 -4.43 -15.45
N ASP A 452 -4.29 -5.24 -16.36
CA ASP A 452 -4.64 -6.65 -16.50
C ASP A 452 -4.03 -7.50 -15.36
N MET A 453 -2.80 -7.21 -14.94
CA MET A 453 -2.16 -7.79 -13.75
C MET A 453 -2.95 -7.44 -12.49
N ASP A 454 -3.28 -6.16 -12.32
CA ASP A 454 -4.13 -5.68 -11.22
C ASP A 454 -5.50 -6.38 -11.23
N ARG A 455 -6.15 -6.51 -12.39
CA ARG A 455 -7.42 -7.24 -12.52
C ARG A 455 -7.27 -8.70 -12.12
N ARG A 456 -6.23 -9.40 -12.59
CA ARG A 456 -5.98 -10.82 -12.23
C ARG A 456 -5.81 -10.97 -10.72
N LYS A 457 -5.05 -10.08 -10.07
CA LYS A 457 -4.83 -10.04 -8.62
C LYS A 457 -6.15 -10.00 -7.85
N PHE A 458 -6.99 -8.99 -8.08
CA PHE A 458 -8.26 -8.88 -7.35
C PHE A 458 -9.28 -9.97 -7.73
N MET A 459 -9.39 -10.33 -9.02
CA MET A 459 -10.38 -11.32 -9.47
C MET A 459 -10.02 -12.75 -9.01
N LYS A 460 -8.76 -13.05 -8.75
CA LYS A 460 -8.32 -14.29 -8.09
C LYS A 460 -8.97 -14.41 -6.71
N ASP A 461 -8.96 -13.34 -5.91
CA ASP A 461 -9.57 -13.33 -4.59
C ASP A 461 -11.10 -13.32 -4.65
N VAL A 462 -11.71 -12.62 -5.61
CA VAL A 462 -13.16 -12.70 -5.84
C VAL A 462 -13.56 -14.15 -6.09
N LYS A 463 -12.90 -14.86 -7.02
CA LYS A 463 -13.16 -16.27 -7.31
C LYS A 463 -12.90 -17.18 -6.10
N ARG A 464 -11.90 -16.84 -5.29
CA ARG A 464 -11.53 -17.61 -4.09
C ARG A 464 -12.61 -17.49 -3.02
N TRP A 465 -13.12 -16.28 -2.75
CA TRP A 465 -13.92 -15.96 -1.56
C TRP A 465 -15.41 -15.73 -1.80
N LYS A 466 -15.82 -15.35 -3.02
CA LYS A 466 -17.24 -15.16 -3.34
C LYS A 466 -18.03 -16.44 -3.04
N GLY A 467 -19.07 -16.31 -2.21
CA GLY A 467 -19.94 -17.42 -1.80
C GLY A 467 -19.34 -18.42 -0.81
N LYS A 468 -18.10 -18.20 -0.33
CA LYS A 468 -17.43 -19.08 0.66
C LYS A 468 -17.17 -18.40 2.00
N ALA A 469 -17.49 -17.12 2.12
CA ALA A 469 -17.18 -16.27 3.26
C ALA A 469 -18.24 -16.36 4.36
#